data_AF-A0AAD7RRG5-F1
#
_entry.id   AF-A0AAD7RRG5-F1
#
_cell.length_a   1.000
_cell.length_b   1.000
_cell.length_c   1.000
_cell.angle_alpha   90.00
_cell.angle_beta   90.00
_cell.angle_gamma   90.00
#
_symmetry.space_group_name_H-M   'P 1'
#
loop_
_entity.id
_entity.type
_entity.pdbx_description
1 polymer ?
#
loop_
_entity_poly.entity_id
_entity_poly.type
_entity_poly.pdbx_seq_one_letter_code
_entity_poly.pdbx_strand_id
1 'polypeptide(L)'
;MRLEGACFSASSNKESLEHPESSAAEQKKFLNHLKALCDLVKDDKVVNPFKEMGPDFITLDTGEVMDHEISNCLREAPNIGKAMFMEFVRDRIEKATKPLSDVIPRANLFTFTNRPPVDLKKGANKLGSAKANTALVTKLFLSLQARPDSDIDEFFKHENQREPPSLSDQGKLRSGTKSNILGCLPGMPDPGHCPAA
;
A
#
# COMPACT_ATOMS: atom_id res chain seq x y z
N MET A 1 -79.21 4.51 -43.40
CA MET A 1 -78.51 3.25 -43.11
C MET A 1 -77.26 3.19 -43.98
N ARG A 2 -76.10 3.50 -43.42
CA ARG A 2 -74.81 3.49 -44.12
C ARG A 2 -73.79 2.87 -43.17
N LEU A 3 -73.05 1.90 -43.69
CA LEU A 3 -72.26 0.91 -42.96
C LEU A 3 -71.18 1.53 -42.06
N GLU A 4 -71.08 0.97 -40.85
CA GLU A 4 -69.94 1.04 -39.95
C GLU A 4 -68.66 0.60 -40.67
N GLY A 5 -67.74 1.53 -40.87
CA GLY A 5 -66.37 1.24 -41.31
C GLY A 5 -65.49 1.01 -40.09
N ALA A 6 -65.23 -0.25 -39.75
CA ALA A 6 -64.26 -0.60 -38.73
C ALA A 6 -62.86 -0.16 -39.16
N CYS A 7 -62.25 0.76 -38.41
CA CYS A 7 -60.82 1.06 -38.50
C CYS A 7 -60.03 -0.18 -38.06
N PHE A 8 -59.49 -0.91 -39.03
CA PHE A 8 -58.46 -1.92 -38.79
C PHE A 8 -57.16 -1.18 -38.42
N SER A 9 -56.90 -1.01 -37.12
CA SER A 9 -55.58 -0.60 -36.65
C SER A 9 -54.66 -1.81 -36.76
N ALA A 10 -53.85 -1.84 -37.80
CA ALA A 10 -52.75 -2.78 -37.90
C ALA A 10 -51.76 -2.47 -36.79
N SER A 11 -51.83 -3.22 -35.69
CA SER A 11 -50.81 -3.21 -34.65
C SER A 11 -49.54 -3.83 -35.23
N SER A 12 -48.67 -2.99 -35.78
CA SER A 12 -47.35 -3.40 -36.25
C SER A 12 -46.43 -3.61 -35.04
N ASN A 13 -46.60 -4.73 -34.34
CA ASN A 13 -45.54 -5.24 -33.48
C ASN A 13 -44.45 -5.80 -34.38
N LYS A 14 -43.50 -4.95 -34.77
CA LYS A 14 -42.20 -5.41 -35.26
C LYS A 14 -41.42 -5.92 -34.06
N GLU A 15 -41.62 -7.18 -33.69
CA GLU A 15 -40.65 -7.86 -32.84
C GLU A 15 -39.33 -7.88 -33.61
N SER A 16 -38.36 -7.13 -33.10
CA SER A 16 -37.02 -7.09 -33.67
C SER A 16 -36.42 -8.49 -33.56
N LEU A 17 -36.14 -9.11 -34.71
CA LEU A 17 -35.39 -10.37 -34.80
C LEU A 17 -33.89 -10.17 -34.55
N GLU A 18 -33.47 -8.95 -34.23
CA GLU A 18 -32.07 -8.66 -33.96
C GLU A 18 -31.66 -9.22 -32.60
N HIS A 19 -30.59 -10.01 -32.61
CA HIS A 19 -29.95 -10.47 -31.39
C HIS A 19 -29.59 -9.23 -30.55
N PRO A 20 -29.83 -9.20 -29.22
CA PRO A 20 -29.51 -8.05 -28.38
C PRO A 20 -28.05 -7.56 -28.55
N GLU A 21 -27.14 -8.52 -28.73
CA GLU A 21 -25.71 -8.27 -28.99
C GLU A 21 -25.36 -7.71 -30.37
N SER A 22 -26.33 -7.62 -31.29
CA SER A 22 -26.15 -7.02 -32.63
C SER A 22 -26.40 -5.52 -32.65
N SER A 23 -26.80 -4.90 -31.53
CA SER A 23 -27.03 -3.47 -31.50
C SER A 23 -25.73 -2.71 -31.77
N ALA A 24 -25.82 -1.60 -32.52
CA ALA A 24 -24.66 -0.77 -32.85
C ALA A 24 -23.90 -0.26 -31.60
N ALA A 25 -24.62 -0.06 -30.49
CA ALA A 25 -24.02 0.36 -29.23
C ALA A 25 -23.16 -0.74 -28.59
N GLU A 26 -23.64 -1.99 -28.63
CA GLU A 26 -22.93 -3.14 -28.09
C GLU A 26 -21.73 -3.52 -28.97
N GLN A 27 -21.89 -3.48 -30.30
CA GLN A 27 -20.77 -3.66 -31.23
C GLN A 27 -19.69 -2.59 -31.05
N LYS A 28 -20.08 -1.33 -30.83
CA LYS A 28 -19.12 -0.24 -30.54
C LYS A 28 -18.40 -0.46 -29.20
N LYS A 29 -19.11 -0.92 -28.17
CA LYS A 29 -18.51 -1.25 -26.86
C LYS A 29 -17.54 -2.42 -26.99
N PHE A 30 -17.90 -3.46 -27.73
CA PHE A 30 -17.04 -4.60 -28.05
C PHE A 30 -15.78 -4.15 -28.79
N LEU A 31 -15.91 -3.32 -29.84
CA LEU A 31 -14.77 -2.77 -30.57
C LEU A 31 -13.85 -1.94 -29.67
N ASN A 32 -14.41 -1.15 -28.75
CA ASN A 32 -13.62 -0.40 -27.77
C ASN A 32 -12.86 -1.33 -26.82
N HIS A 33 -13.49 -2.41 -26.33
CA HIS A 33 -12.82 -3.40 -25.48
C HIS A 33 -11.72 -4.15 -26.24
N LEU A 34 -11.99 -4.54 -27.49
CA LEU A 34 -11.03 -5.25 -28.33
C LEU A 34 -9.83 -4.36 -28.65
N LYS A 35 -10.08 -3.07 -28.95
CA LYS A 35 -9.02 -2.08 -29.13
C LYS A 35 -8.20 -1.91 -27.85
N ALA A 36 -8.85 -1.76 -26.69
CA ALA A 36 -8.16 -1.65 -25.40
C ALA A 36 -7.29 -2.89 -25.12
N LEU A 37 -7.77 -4.10 -25.43
CA LEU A 37 -7.01 -5.34 -25.30
C LEU A 37 -5.80 -5.36 -26.26
N CYS A 38 -6.00 -5.00 -27.53
CA CYS A 38 -4.89 -4.93 -28.49
C CYS A 38 -3.84 -3.90 -28.09
N ASP A 39 -4.25 -2.73 -27.61
CA ASP A 39 -3.35 -1.68 -27.13
C ASP A 39 -2.57 -2.17 -25.89
N LEU A 40 -3.22 -2.90 -24.98
CA LEU A 40 -2.58 -3.50 -23.80
C LEU A 40 -1.49 -4.52 -24.17
N VAL A 41 -1.75 -5.34 -25.19
CA VAL A 41 -0.81 -6.36 -25.69
C VAL A 41 0.32 -5.75 -26.52
N LYS A 42 0.06 -4.67 -27.25
CA LYS A 42 1.06 -4.00 -28.11
C LYS A 42 1.99 -3.08 -27.34
N ASP A 43 1.48 -2.38 -26.32
CA ASP A 43 2.25 -1.41 -25.55
C ASP A 43 3.08 -2.05 -24.42
N ASP A 44 3.16 -3.40 -24.36
CA ASP A 44 3.79 -4.18 -23.27
C ASP A 44 3.38 -3.70 -21.85
N LYS A 45 2.18 -3.11 -21.74
CA LYS A 45 1.63 -2.59 -20.48
C LYS A 45 1.29 -3.70 -19.48
N VAL A 46 1.05 -4.92 -20.00
CA VAL A 46 0.94 -6.13 -19.19
C VAL A 46 2.18 -6.97 -19.42
N VAL A 47 2.86 -7.27 -18.33
CA VAL A 47 4.05 -8.11 -18.33
C VAL A 47 3.66 -9.50 -18.80
N ASN A 48 4.35 -10.01 -19.83
CA ASN A 48 4.15 -11.38 -20.28
C ASN A 48 4.96 -12.34 -19.40
N PRO A 49 4.31 -13.12 -18.51
CA PRO A 49 5.02 -13.98 -17.56
C PRO A 49 5.79 -15.14 -18.19
N PHE A 50 5.51 -15.46 -19.45
CA PHE A 50 6.22 -16.51 -20.17
C PHE A 50 7.46 -15.99 -20.92
N LYS A 51 7.61 -14.66 -21.05
CA LYS A 51 8.81 -14.03 -21.61
C LYS A 51 9.78 -13.60 -20.53
N GLU A 52 9.27 -13.24 -19.35
CA GLU A 52 10.09 -12.83 -18.22
C GLU A 52 10.65 -14.04 -17.46
N MET A 53 11.84 -14.48 -17.86
CA MET A 53 12.65 -15.41 -17.05
C MET A 53 13.54 -14.60 -16.12
N GLY A 54 12.97 -14.12 -15.02
CA GLY A 54 13.68 -13.46 -13.93
C GLY A 54 13.75 -14.32 -12.66
N PRO A 55 14.72 -14.06 -11.76
CA PRO A 55 14.72 -14.64 -10.41
C PRO A 55 13.66 -14.00 -9.50
N ASP A 56 12.95 -12.98 -9.95
CA ASP A 56 11.99 -12.26 -9.13
C ASP A 56 10.57 -12.80 -9.35
N PHE A 57 9.77 -12.86 -8.28
CA PHE A 57 8.35 -13.14 -8.43
C PHE A 57 7.63 -11.85 -8.80
N ILE A 58 6.79 -11.91 -9.82
CA ILE A 58 6.10 -10.73 -10.36
C ILE A 58 4.59 -10.98 -10.35
N THR A 59 3.82 -9.94 -10.03
CA THR A 59 2.35 -9.99 -10.11
C THR A 59 1.91 -9.80 -11.57
N LEU A 60 1.09 -10.70 -12.10
CA LEU A 60 0.80 -10.79 -13.53
C LEU A 60 0.02 -9.59 -14.10
N ASP A 61 -0.85 -9.01 -13.30
CA ASP A 61 -1.75 -7.91 -13.69
C ASP A 61 -1.07 -6.54 -13.58
N THR A 62 -0.22 -6.34 -12.58
CA THR A 62 0.44 -5.06 -12.30
C THR A 62 1.91 -4.99 -12.74
N GLY A 63 2.56 -6.14 -12.98
CA GLY A 63 4.00 -6.20 -13.19
C GLY A 63 4.83 -5.87 -11.94
N GLU A 64 4.20 -5.79 -10.76
CA GLU A 64 4.91 -5.46 -9.53
C GLU A 64 5.78 -6.61 -9.05
N VAL A 65 7.05 -6.31 -8.81
CA VAL A 65 8.03 -7.24 -8.22
C VAL A 65 7.69 -7.46 -6.74
N MET A 66 7.65 -8.72 -6.35
CA MET A 66 7.39 -9.15 -4.98
C MET A 66 8.52 -8.73 -4.05
N ASP A 67 8.17 -8.37 -2.81
CA ASP A 67 9.16 -8.07 -1.78
C ASP A 67 10.08 -9.26 -1.51
N HIS A 68 11.36 -8.96 -1.26
CA HIS A 68 12.42 -9.96 -1.16
C HIS A 68 12.18 -10.94 0.00
N GLU A 69 11.62 -10.49 1.11
CA GLU A 69 11.27 -11.34 2.25
C GLU A 69 10.20 -12.39 1.89
N ILE A 70 9.18 -11.98 1.12
CA ILE A 70 8.09 -12.86 0.68
C ILE A 70 8.61 -13.84 -0.37
N SER A 71 9.45 -13.36 -1.30
CA SER A 71 10.12 -14.18 -2.31
C SER A 71 10.93 -15.30 -1.68
N ASN A 72 11.73 -14.98 -0.66
CA ASN A 72 12.54 -15.98 0.04
C ASN A 72 11.66 -16.97 0.81
N CYS A 73 10.63 -16.50 1.49
CA CYS A 73 9.68 -17.37 2.19
C CYS A 73 9.03 -18.39 1.24
N LEU A 74 8.61 -17.95 0.04
CA LEU A 74 8.04 -18.84 -0.98
C LEU A 74 9.07 -19.81 -1.56
N ARG A 75 10.32 -19.38 -1.75
CA ARG A 75 11.43 -20.25 -2.19
C ARG A 75 11.75 -21.34 -1.17
N GLU A 76 11.60 -21.04 0.12
CA GLU A 76 11.85 -21.97 1.21
C GLU A 76 10.65 -22.88 1.52
N ALA A 77 9.44 -22.55 1.04
CA ALA A 77 8.23 -23.34 1.28
C ALA A 77 8.36 -24.85 0.98
N PRO A 78 9.04 -25.28 -0.11
CA PRO A 78 9.28 -26.70 -0.36
C PRO A 78 10.14 -27.37 0.71
N ASN A 79 11.14 -26.66 1.26
CA ASN A 79 12.01 -27.17 2.31
C ASN A 79 11.26 -27.29 3.63
N ILE A 80 10.43 -26.29 3.95
CA ILE A 80 9.53 -26.32 5.12
C ILE A 80 8.59 -27.53 5.03
N GLY A 81 7.95 -27.75 3.88
CA GLY A 81 7.06 -28.90 3.67
C GLY A 81 7.77 -30.25 3.83
N LYS A 82 8.99 -30.38 3.28
CA LYS A 82 9.81 -31.57 3.46
C LYS A 82 10.16 -31.81 4.93
N ALA A 83 10.58 -30.78 5.65
CA ALA A 83 10.92 -30.89 7.07
C ALA A 83 9.71 -31.35 7.90
N MET A 84 8.54 -30.74 7.68
CA MET A 84 7.30 -31.13 8.36
C MET A 84 6.90 -32.58 8.06
N PHE A 85 7.07 -33.03 6.81
CA PHE A 85 6.81 -34.41 6.44
C PHE A 85 7.76 -35.38 7.14
N MET A 86 9.06 -35.08 7.17
CA MET A 86 10.04 -35.92 7.84
C MET A 86 9.79 -36.00 9.35
N GLU A 87 9.40 -34.91 9.98
CA GLU A 87 8.99 -34.90 11.39
C GLU A 87 7.75 -35.77 11.63
N PHE A 88 6.74 -35.68 10.76
CA PHE A 88 5.55 -36.52 10.83
C PHE A 88 5.90 -38.01 10.76
N VAL A 89 6.72 -38.42 9.79
CA VAL A 89 7.13 -39.83 9.62
C VAL A 89 7.87 -40.31 10.86
N ARG A 90 8.84 -39.53 11.33
CA ARG A 90 9.62 -39.86 12.52
C ARG A 90 8.74 -40.03 13.76
N ASP A 91 7.87 -39.06 14.05
CA ASP A 91 7.15 -39.01 15.32
C ASP A 91 5.96 -39.98 15.37
N ARG A 92 5.29 -40.18 14.23
CA ARG A 92 4.04 -40.98 14.16
C ARG A 92 4.24 -42.39 13.62
N ILE A 93 5.17 -42.58 12.68
CA ILE A 93 5.39 -43.88 12.03
C ILE A 93 6.55 -44.63 12.68
N GLU A 94 7.70 -43.99 12.84
CA GLU A 94 8.90 -44.67 13.37
C GLU A 94 8.86 -44.81 14.89
N LYS A 95 8.61 -43.71 15.60
CA LYS A 95 8.64 -43.65 17.06
C LYS A 95 7.29 -43.90 17.73
N ALA A 96 6.20 -43.81 16.98
CA ALA A 96 4.82 -43.93 17.47
C ALA A 96 4.52 -43.07 18.73
N THR A 97 5.19 -41.92 18.85
CA THR A 97 5.10 -41.02 20.01
C THR A 97 3.87 -40.13 19.99
N LYS A 98 3.33 -39.84 18.79
CA LYS A 98 2.15 -39.00 18.57
C LYS A 98 1.08 -39.78 17.79
N PRO A 99 -0.22 -39.61 18.09
CA PRO A 99 -1.30 -40.24 17.32
C PRO A 99 -1.33 -39.82 15.86
N LEU A 100 -1.74 -40.72 14.97
CA LEU A 100 -1.92 -40.41 13.55
C LEU A 100 -3.00 -39.34 13.31
N SER A 101 -4.00 -39.26 14.18
CA SER A 101 -5.12 -38.31 14.11
C SER A 101 -4.78 -36.89 14.56
N ASP A 102 -3.60 -36.66 15.15
CA ASP A 102 -3.25 -35.33 15.64
C ASP A 102 -3.17 -34.30 14.50
N VAL A 103 -3.60 -33.08 14.79
CA VAL A 103 -3.57 -31.99 13.82
C VAL A 103 -2.13 -31.63 13.47
N ILE A 104 -1.84 -31.51 12.17
CA ILE A 104 -0.57 -30.95 11.68
C ILE A 104 -0.78 -29.43 11.57
N PRO A 105 -0.06 -28.61 12.34
CA PRO A 105 -0.22 -27.16 12.27
C PRO A 105 0.15 -26.64 10.89
N ARG A 106 -0.54 -25.59 10.42
CA ARG A 106 -0.18 -24.93 9.16
C ARG A 106 1.11 -24.12 9.33
N ALA A 107 2.01 -24.21 8.36
CA ALA A 107 3.17 -23.34 8.29
C ALA A 107 2.74 -21.90 7.98
N ASN A 108 3.33 -20.93 8.66
CA ASN A 108 3.15 -19.52 8.37
C ASN A 108 3.99 -19.15 7.15
N LEU A 109 3.39 -19.22 5.96
CA LEU A 109 4.00 -18.75 4.71
C LEU A 109 3.47 -17.36 4.36
N PHE A 110 4.37 -16.50 3.88
CA PHE A 110 4.01 -15.20 3.37
C PHE A 110 3.65 -15.29 1.88
N THR A 111 2.64 -14.52 1.49
CA THR A 111 2.14 -14.40 0.12
C THR A 111 1.88 -12.92 -0.18
N PHE A 112 1.45 -12.59 -1.41
CA PHE A 112 1.06 -11.22 -1.76
C PHE A 112 -0.02 -10.64 -0.84
N THR A 113 -0.91 -11.49 -0.31
CA THR A 113 -2.01 -11.10 0.58
C THR A 113 -1.63 -11.19 2.06
N ASN A 114 -0.79 -12.16 2.43
CA ASN A 114 -0.29 -12.32 3.78
C ASN A 114 1.17 -11.87 3.85
N ARG A 115 1.38 -10.58 4.11
CA ARG A 115 2.72 -10.01 4.24
C ARG A 115 3.25 -10.22 5.67
N PRO A 116 4.58 -10.35 5.85
CA PRO A 116 5.14 -10.25 7.19
C PRO A 116 4.63 -8.97 7.84
N PRO A 117 4.36 -8.97 9.16
CA PRO A 117 4.06 -7.74 9.87
C PRO A 117 5.23 -6.81 9.62
N VAL A 118 5.03 -5.81 8.76
CA VAL A 118 6.04 -4.77 8.53
C VAL A 118 6.37 -4.26 9.91
N ASP A 119 7.63 -4.38 10.32
CA ASP A 119 8.11 -4.01 11.64
C ASP A 119 7.47 -2.65 12.00
N LEU A 120 6.44 -2.67 12.85
CA LEU A 120 5.71 -1.47 13.30
C LEU A 120 6.63 -0.55 14.14
N LYS A 121 7.92 -0.89 14.21
CA LYS A 121 9.03 -0.04 14.63
C LYS A 121 9.26 1.18 13.74
N LYS A 122 8.54 1.34 12.61
CA LYS A 122 8.34 2.68 12.03
C LYS A 122 7.22 3.38 12.80
N GLY A 123 7.62 4.06 13.88
CA GLY A 123 6.75 4.76 14.81
C GLY A 123 5.59 5.52 14.14
N ALA A 124 4.43 5.43 14.77
CA ALA A 124 3.11 5.90 14.33
C ALA A 124 2.99 7.38 13.89
N ASN A 125 4.09 8.13 13.82
CA ASN A 125 4.10 9.58 13.65
C ASN A 125 4.70 10.08 12.33
N LYS A 126 5.31 9.22 11.48
CA LYS A 126 6.02 9.71 10.28
C LYS A 126 5.11 10.36 9.23
N LEU A 127 3.93 9.80 8.96
CA LEU A 127 3.01 10.38 7.97
C LEU A 127 2.43 11.74 8.43
N GLY A 128 2.10 11.87 9.71
CA GLY A 128 1.64 13.12 10.29
C GLY A 128 2.72 14.21 10.25
N SER A 129 3.96 13.85 10.64
CA SER A 129 5.11 14.76 10.55
C SER A 129 5.44 15.15 9.11
N ALA A 130 5.35 14.22 8.15
CA ALA A 130 5.61 14.51 6.74
C ALA A 130 4.59 15.51 6.19
N LYS A 131 3.28 15.29 6.45
CA LYS A 131 2.23 16.23 6.03
C LYS A 131 2.40 17.61 6.67
N ALA A 132 2.74 17.68 7.96
CA ALA A 132 3.01 18.93 8.65
C ALA A 132 4.22 19.68 8.05
N ASN A 133 5.32 18.94 7.78
CA ASN A 133 6.52 19.49 7.18
C ASN A 133 6.27 19.97 5.74
N THR A 134 5.52 19.20 4.93
CA THR A 134 5.11 19.64 3.58
C THR A 134 4.30 20.93 3.65
N ALA A 135 3.31 21.02 4.53
CA ALA A 135 2.52 22.23 4.69
C ALA A 135 3.36 23.45 5.12
N LEU A 136 4.36 23.23 5.99
CA LEU A 136 5.28 24.27 6.45
C LEU A 136 6.19 24.75 5.32
N VAL A 137 6.83 23.83 4.59
CA VAL A 137 7.70 24.15 3.45
C VAL A 137 6.93 24.90 2.37
N THR A 138 5.71 24.49 2.04
CA THR A 138 4.87 25.21 1.06
C THR A 138 4.59 26.64 1.50
N LYS A 139 4.28 26.87 2.77
CA LYS A 139 4.04 28.23 3.30
C LYS A 139 5.30 29.09 3.24
N LEU A 140 6.44 28.52 3.64
CA LEU A 140 7.74 29.16 3.61
C LEU A 140 8.13 29.55 2.18
N PHE A 141 7.96 28.64 1.23
CA PHE A 141 8.22 28.88 -0.19
C PHE A 141 7.34 30.02 -0.76
N LEU A 142 6.04 30.02 -0.45
CA LEU A 142 5.14 31.10 -0.88
C LEU A 142 5.53 32.45 -0.25
N SER A 143 6.04 32.46 0.98
CA SER A 143 6.48 33.69 1.64
C SER A 143 7.73 34.31 1.02
N LEU A 144 8.60 33.49 0.44
CA LEU A 144 9.78 33.93 -0.32
C LEU A 144 9.37 34.59 -1.63
N GLN A 145 8.38 34.04 -2.34
CA GLN A 145 7.85 34.65 -3.58
C GLN A 145 7.26 36.05 -3.36
N ALA A 146 6.82 36.37 -2.14
CA ALA A 146 6.33 37.69 -1.78
C ALA A 146 7.44 38.71 -1.47
N ARG A 147 8.72 38.29 -1.44
CA ARG A 147 9.88 39.14 -1.14
C ARG A 147 10.84 39.15 -2.34
N PRO A 148 10.92 40.26 -3.10
CA PRO A 148 11.69 40.31 -4.34
C PRO A 148 13.21 40.09 -4.16
N ASP A 149 13.76 40.37 -2.97
CA ASP A 149 15.20 40.24 -2.66
C ASP A 149 15.51 39.07 -1.70
N SER A 150 14.63 38.10 -1.53
CA SER A 150 14.90 37.00 -0.59
C SER A 150 15.86 35.96 -1.16
N ASP A 151 16.99 35.75 -0.49
CA ASP A 151 17.89 34.63 -0.74
C ASP A 151 17.31 33.34 -0.13
N ILE A 152 17.06 32.35 -1.00
CA ILE A 152 16.53 31.04 -0.61
C ILE A 152 17.56 30.29 0.24
N ASP A 153 18.85 30.41 -0.09
CA ASP A 153 19.92 29.67 0.57
C ASP A 153 20.14 30.19 2.00
N GLU A 154 20.08 31.51 2.20
CA GLU A 154 20.11 32.11 3.53
C GLU A 154 18.87 31.72 4.35
N PHE A 155 17.68 31.69 3.73
CA PHE A 155 16.44 31.39 4.41
C PHE A 155 16.34 29.94 4.92
N PHE A 156 16.87 28.97 4.17
CA PHE A 156 16.91 27.55 4.59
C PHE A 156 18.16 27.16 5.38
N LYS A 157 19.08 28.10 5.61
CA LYS A 157 20.28 27.87 6.44
C LYS A 157 19.94 27.50 7.89
N HIS A 158 18.78 27.93 8.37
CA HIS A 158 18.31 27.68 9.72
C HIS A 158 17.10 26.75 9.72
N GLU A 159 16.93 26.03 10.83
CA GLU A 159 15.77 25.15 11.01
C GLU A 159 14.50 26.00 11.15
N ASN A 160 13.70 26.06 10.08
CA ASN A 160 12.47 26.84 10.02
C ASN A 160 11.31 26.10 10.71
N GLN A 161 11.40 25.93 12.02
CA GLN A 161 10.32 25.37 12.83
C GLN A 161 9.35 26.47 13.29
N ARG A 162 8.11 26.08 13.61
CA ARG A 162 7.09 27.01 14.13
C ARG A 162 7.48 27.56 15.51
N GLU A 163 8.10 26.74 16.34
CA GLU A 163 8.53 27.11 17.68
C GLU A 163 10.07 27.19 17.76
N PRO A 164 10.62 28.19 18.49
CA PRO A 164 12.06 28.40 18.54
C PRO A 164 12.79 27.18 19.13
N PRO A 165 14.00 26.82 18.62
CA PRO A 165 14.74 25.64 19.08
C PRO A 165 15.03 25.61 20.58
N SER A 166 15.05 26.76 21.23
CA SER A 166 15.25 26.88 22.69
C SER A 166 14.05 26.39 23.51
N LEU A 167 12.84 26.36 22.93
CA LEU A 167 11.59 26.00 23.60
C LEU A 167 10.89 24.80 22.95
N SER A 168 11.42 24.29 21.85
CA SER A 168 10.84 23.17 21.11
C SER A 168 11.68 21.90 21.24
N ASP A 169 11.00 20.77 21.21
CA ASP A 169 11.61 19.45 21.04
C ASP A 169 10.91 18.80 19.85
N GLN A 170 11.68 18.39 18.85
CA GLN A 170 11.18 17.85 17.58
C GLN A 170 10.15 18.76 16.87
N GLY A 171 10.37 20.08 16.88
CA GLY A 171 9.48 21.04 16.20
C GLY A 171 8.08 21.16 16.83
N LYS A 172 7.95 20.81 18.12
CA LYS A 172 6.77 21.10 18.94
C LYS A 172 7.19 21.80 20.22
N LEU A 173 6.35 22.69 20.73
CA LEU A 173 6.57 23.31 22.03
C LEU A 173 6.71 22.22 23.11
N ARG A 174 7.77 22.30 23.91
CA ARG A 174 8.00 21.35 25.00
C ARG A 174 6.85 21.46 26.00
N SER A 175 6.11 20.37 26.16
CA SER A 175 5.04 20.24 27.15
C SER A 175 5.51 19.34 28.30
N GLY A 176 5.23 19.72 29.54
CA GLY A 176 5.64 18.98 30.73
C GLY A 176 5.56 19.80 32.01
N THR A 177 5.91 19.19 33.14
CA THR A 177 5.95 19.85 34.45
C THR A 177 7.10 20.87 34.52
N LYS A 178 6.97 21.94 35.32
CA LYS A 178 7.97 23.02 35.47
C LYS A 178 9.41 22.51 35.68
N SER A 179 9.58 21.36 36.35
CA SER A 179 10.86 20.68 36.55
C SER A 179 11.57 20.26 35.25
N ASN A 180 10.82 19.92 34.19
CA ASN A 180 11.37 19.47 32.91
C ASN A 180 12.09 20.59 32.12
N ILE A 181 11.82 21.85 32.46
CA ILE A 181 12.49 23.03 31.87
C ILE A 181 13.84 23.28 32.56
N LEU A 182 14.02 22.83 33.81
CA LEU A 182 15.21 23.12 34.60
C LEU A 182 16.48 22.51 34.00
N GLY A 183 16.39 21.31 33.39
CA GLY A 183 17.51 20.66 32.72
C GLY A 183 17.98 21.36 31.43
N CYS A 184 17.34 22.46 31.03
CA CYS A 184 17.62 23.18 29.78
C CYS A 184 18.22 24.56 30.04
N LEU A 185 18.25 24.98 31.31
CA LEU A 185 18.86 26.22 31.74
C LEU A 185 20.32 25.91 32.14
N PRO A 186 21.32 26.50 31.47
CA PRO A 186 22.71 26.25 31.82
C PRO A 186 22.99 26.73 33.25
N GLY A 187 23.51 25.82 34.09
CA GLY A 187 23.93 26.13 35.47
C GLY A 187 22.94 25.77 36.58
N MET A 188 21.81 25.12 36.29
CA MET A 188 20.89 24.63 37.32
C MET A 188 21.21 23.17 37.72
N PRO A 189 21.26 22.84 39.02
CA PRO A 189 21.49 21.48 39.48
C PRO A 189 20.32 20.57 39.09
N ASP A 190 20.66 19.39 38.57
CA ASP A 190 19.70 18.33 38.24
C ASP A 190 18.98 17.88 39.53
N PRO A 191 17.64 18.01 39.64
CA PRO A 191 16.90 17.60 40.82
C PRO A 191 16.94 16.09 41.11
N GLY A 192 17.63 15.28 40.30
CA GLY A 192 17.76 13.83 40.48
C GLY A 192 19.15 13.29 40.79
N HIS A 193 20.21 14.12 40.85
CA HIS A 193 21.56 13.61 41.11
C HIS A 193 21.90 13.66 42.62
N CYS A 194 21.54 12.61 43.35
CA CYS A 194 22.21 12.31 44.62
C CYS A 194 23.60 11.73 44.28
N PRO A 195 24.72 12.41 44.57
CA PRO A 195 26.02 11.76 44.54
C PRO A 195 26.02 10.71 45.65
N ALA A 196 26.12 9.44 45.27
CA ALA A 196 26.33 8.36 46.22
C ALA A 196 27.67 8.59 46.93
N ALA A 197 27.61 8.71 48.25
CA ALA A 197 28.76 8.63 49.15
C ALA A 197 28.88 7.19 49.68
#